data_AF-A0A843C0D8-F1
#
_entry.id   AF-A0A843C0D8-F1
#
_cell.length_a   1.000
_cell.length_b   1.000
_cell.length_c   1.000
_cell.angle_alpha   90.00
_cell.angle_beta   90.00
_cell.angle_gamma   90.00
#
_symmetry.space_group_name_H-M   'P 1'
#
loop_
_entity.id
_entity.type
_entity.pdbx_description
1 polymer ?
#
loop_
_entity_poly.entity_id
_entity_poly.type
_entity_poly.pdbx_seq_one_letter_code
_entity_poly.pdbx_strand_id
1 'polypeptide(L)'
;SNSPNFVHNVFNNCIQELTNIKNKPALIKAKDRIKTIVQKALDDLTKGNVPIKDLEYTVVIHDDPKEKLKGKSFHQPYQCAIQLLNTGKTVKRGDTMHFVKVKPFNYQRKKFTVKPTDHLINPREINIEDYKRNLITALNQIFKPMDIKIRYKEKSKGTLLDFLHKY
;
A
#
# COMPACT_ATOMS: atom_id res chain seq x y z
N SER A 1 5.28 12.36 3.93
CA SER A 1 4.36 11.40 3.29
C SER A 1 3.87 10.45 4.36
N ASN A 2 2.56 10.20 4.50
CA ASN A 2 2.03 9.22 5.48
C ASN A 2 1.95 7.82 4.84
N SER A 3 2.91 7.48 3.98
CA SER A 3 2.93 6.19 3.31
C SER A 3 3.30 5.09 4.29
N PRO A 4 2.80 3.85 4.10
CA PRO A 4 3.20 2.72 4.92
C PRO A 4 4.68 2.38 4.76
N ASN A 5 5.26 1.72 5.77
CA ASN A 5 6.65 1.26 5.74
C ASN A 5 6.96 0.39 4.52
N PHE A 6 6.00 -0.41 4.04
CA PHE A 6 6.13 -1.17 2.80
C PHE A 6 6.58 -0.29 1.62
N VAL A 7 5.96 0.88 1.44
CA VAL A 7 6.31 1.79 0.33
C VAL A 7 7.69 2.38 0.55
N HIS A 8 8.01 2.79 1.78
CA HIS A 8 9.32 3.34 2.13
C HIS A 8 10.44 2.33 1.92
N ASN A 9 10.25 1.09 2.34
CA ASN A 9 11.23 0.01 2.19
C ASN A 9 11.51 -0.30 0.72
N VAL A 10 10.46 -0.41 -0.10
CA VAL A 10 10.63 -0.63 -1.55
C VAL A 10 11.37 0.55 -2.20
N PHE A 11 10.99 1.77 -1.85
CA PHE A 11 11.67 2.96 -2.36
C PHE A 11 13.15 3.00 -1.98
N ASN A 12 13.48 2.77 -0.71
CA ASN A 12 14.87 2.78 -0.23
C ASN A 12 15.70 1.71 -0.93
N ASN A 13 15.17 0.50 -1.11
CA ASN A 13 15.85 -0.56 -1.85
C ASN A 13 16.12 -0.15 -3.31
N CYS A 14 15.19 0.58 -3.96
CA CYS A 14 15.43 1.09 -5.30
C CYS A 14 16.49 2.20 -5.33
N ILE A 15 16.53 3.09 -4.34
CA ILE A 15 17.53 4.16 -4.27
C ILE A 15 18.93 3.59 -4.00
N GLN A 16 19.05 2.54 -3.19
CA GLN A 16 20.33 1.86 -2.94
C GLN A 16 20.99 1.35 -4.23
N GLU A 17 20.21 0.95 -5.24
CA GLU A 17 20.73 0.54 -6.54
C GLU A 17 21.33 1.69 -7.36
N LEU A 18 21.04 2.93 -6.97
CA LEU A 18 21.47 4.14 -7.68
C LEU A 18 22.67 4.83 -7.04
N THR A 19 23.06 4.49 -5.81
CA THR A 19 24.03 5.27 -5.02
C THR A 19 25.46 5.24 -5.55
N ASN A 20 25.87 4.21 -6.30
CA ASN A 20 27.27 4.00 -6.71
C ASN A 20 27.45 3.83 -8.23
N ILE A 21 26.59 4.45 -9.04
CA ILE A 21 26.65 4.33 -10.50
C ILE A 21 27.74 5.25 -11.06
N LYS A 22 28.80 4.65 -11.62
CA LYS A 22 29.95 5.39 -12.18
C LYS A 22 29.95 5.50 -13.70
N ASN A 23 29.09 4.74 -14.39
CA ASN A 23 29.05 4.71 -15.86
C ASN A 23 27.68 4.26 -16.40
N LYS A 24 27.47 4.50 -17.70
CA LYS A 24 26.22 4.18 -18.41
C LYS A 24 25.84 2.69 -18.38
N PRO A 25 26.76 1.73 -18.56
CA PRO A 25 26.43 0.31 -18.41
C PRO A 25 25.93 -0.06 -17.00
N ALA A 26 26.55 0.50 -15.95
CA ALA A 26 26.10 0.30 -14.57
C ALA A 26 24.70 0.86 -14.34
N LEU A 27 24.38 2.01 -14.95
CA LEU A 27 23.04 2.59 -14.91
C LEU A 27 21.99 1.67 -15.51
N ILE A 28 22.24 1.10 -16.69
CA ILE A 28 21.30 0.18 -17.35
C ILE A 28 21.02 -1.02 -16.44
N LYS A 29 22.07 -1.64 -15.88
CA LYS A 29 21.92 -2.76 -14.94
C LYS A 29 21.14 -2.37 -13.69
N ALA A 30 21.36 -1.18 -13.14
CA ALA A 30 20.62 -0.68 -11.98
C ALA A 30 19.12 -0.51 -12.29
N LYS A 31 18.76 0.01 -13.48
CA LYS A 31 17.36 0.11 -13.91
C LYS A 31 16.66 -1.24 -13.91
N ASP A 32 17.32 -2.30 -14.36
CA ASP A 32 16.73 -3.64 -14.38
C ASP A 32 16.62 -4.25 -12.98
N ARG A 33 17.61 -4.03 -12.09
CA ARG A 33 17.52 -4.45 -10.69
C ARG A 33 16.38 -3.75 -9.96
N ILE A 34 16.17 -2.45 -10.18
CA ILE A 34 15.01 -1.70 -9.66
C ILE A 34 13.70 -2.36 -10.08
N LYS A 35 13.53 -2.71 -11.36
CA LYS A 35 12.32 -3.40 -11.83
C LYS A 35 12.12 -4.74 -11.10
N THR A 36 13.19 -5.51 -10.89
CA THR A 36 13.14 -6.78 -10.16
C THR A 36 12.74 -6.60 -8.70
N ILE A 37 13.32 -5.61 -8.01
CA ILE A 37 12.97 -5.26 -6.61
C ILE A 37 11.47 -4.96 -6.50
N VAL A 38 10.96 -4.10 -7.40
CA VAL A 38 9.55 -3.71 -7.38
C VAL A 38 8.64 -4.89 -7.71
N GLN A 39 8.98 -5.70 -8.71
CA GLN A 39 8.19 -6.88 -9.04
C GLN A 39 8.14 -7.88 -7.88
N LYS A 40 9.27 -8.13 -7.21
CA LYS A 40 9.32 -8.99 -6.02
C LYS A 40 8.42 -8.46 -4.92
N ALA A 41 8.48 -7.15 -4.63
CA ALA A 41 7.64 -6.54 -3.60
C ALA A 41 6.13 -6.66 -3.91
N LEU A 42 5.74 -6.51 -5.18
CA LEU A 42 4.35 -6.67 -5.60
C LEU A 42 3.89 -8.14 -5.55
N ASP A 43 4.77 -9.09 -5.88
CA ASP A 43 4.52 -10.52 -5.71
C ASP A 43 4.34 -10.89 -4.23
N ASP A 44 5.23 -10.40 -3.36
CA ASP A 44 5.17 -10.64 -1.91
C ASP A 44 3.90 -10.05 -1.29
N LEU A 45 3.53 -8.84 -1.70
CA LEU A 45 2.28 -8.21 -1.30
C LEU A 45 1.06 -9.04 -1.73
N THR A 46 1.05 -9.54 -2.97
CA THR A 46 -0.04 -10.37 -3.50
C THR A 46 -0.18 -11.70 -2.76
N LYS A 47 0.95 -12.29 -2.36
CA LYS A 47 1.00 -13.56 -1.62
C LYS A 47 0.69 -13.40 -0.13
N GLY A 48 0.60 -12.17 0.37
CA GLY A 48 0.41 -11.90 1.80
C GLY A 48 1.67 -12.11 2.63
N ASN A 49 2.85 -12.07 2.02
CA ASN A 49 4.15 -12.21 2.70
C ASN A 49 4.61 -10.91 3.37
N VAL A 50 3.90 -9.80 3.14
CA VAL A 50 4.20 -8.51 3.77
C VAL A 50 3.48 -8.45 5.13
N PRO A 51 4.20 -8.18 6.23
CA PRO A 51 3.59 -8.01 7.55
C PRO A 51 2.50 -6.93 7.52
N ILE A 52 1.37 -7.17 8.20
CA ILE A 52 0.29 -6.20 8.30
C ILE A 52 0.79 -4.85 8.84
N LYS A 53 1.72 -4.89 9.79
CA LYS A 53 2.31 -3.68 10.39
C LYS A 53 3.02 -2.80 9.36
N ASP A 54 3.59 -3.39 8.30
CA ASP A 54 4.24 -2.65 7.22
C ASP A 54 3.25 -2.02 6.25
N LEU A 55 1.97 -2.42 6.29
CA LEU A 55 0.87 -1.85 5.52
C LEU A 55 0.10 -0.78 6.29
N GLU A 56 0.46 -0.53 7.54
CA GLU A 56 -0.18 0.45 8.40
C GLU A 56 0.07 1.89 7.92
N TYR A 57 -1.01 2.65 7.81
CA TYR A 57 -1.00 4.10 7.74
C TYR A 57 -1.04 4.67 9.16
N THR A 58 -0.19 5.66 9.41
CA THR A 58 -0.11 6.39 10.68
C THR A 58 -0.47 7.86 10.41
N VAL A 59 -1.58 8.33 10.96
CA VAL A 59 -2.10 9.68 10.68
C VAL A 59 -2.70 10.31 11.93
N VAL A 60 -2.27 11.52 12.28
CA VAL A 60 -2.85 12.33 13.37
C VAL A 60 -4.20 12.88 12.96
N ILE A 61 -5.21 12.78 13.83
CA ILE A 61 -6.50 13.46 13.64
C ILE A 61 -6.47 14.86 14.26
N HIS A 62 -7.01 15.84 13.54
CA HIS A 62 -6.93 17.25 13.93
C HIS A 62 -8.22 17.81 14.53
N ASP A 63 -9.33 17.09 14.36
CA ASP A 63 -10.64 17.45 14.88
C ASP A 63 -11.18 16.33 15.80
N ASP A 64 -12.20 16.62 16.61
CA ASP A 64 -12.87 15.60 17.41
C ASP A 64 -13.65 14.64 16.47
N PRO A 65 -13.41 13.31 16.55
CA PRO A 65 -14.14 12.34 15.73
C PRO A 65 -15.66 12.40 15.91
N LYS A 66 -16.16 12.77 17.09
CA LYS A 66 -17.59 12.89 17.40
C LYS A 66 -18.23 14.05 16.65
N GLU A 67 -17.50 15.14 16.45
CA GLU A 67 -17.97 16.30 15.67
C GLU A 67 -18.09 15.96 14.18
N LYS A 68 -17.24 15.05 13.68
CA LYS A 68 -17.23 14.64 12.26
C LYS A 68 -18.34 13.66 11.88
N LEU A 69 -19.14 13.16 12.83
CA LEU A 69 -20.19 12.15 12.60
C LEU A 69 -21.30 12.56 11.61
N LYS A 70 -21.43 13.87 11.33
CA LYS A 70 -22.51 14.45 10.50
C LYS A 70 -22.29 14.35 8.97
N GLY A 71 -21.18 13.78 8.50
CA GLY A 71 -20.87 13.66 7.06
C GLY A 71 -21.43 12.42 6.35
N LYS A 72 -21.64 12.50 5.02
CA LYS A 72 -22.02 11.36 4.14
C LYS A 72 -20.91 10.32 3.97
N SER A 73 -19.65 10.75 4.02
CA SER A 73 -18.47 9.89 3.98
C SER A 73 -17.42 10.45 4.93
N PHE A 74 -16.74 9.58 5.67
CA PHE A 74 -15.68 9.97 6.59
C PHE A 74 -14.33 9.81 5.91
N HIS A 75 -13.40 10.74 6.14
CA HIS A 75 -12.00 10.51 5.79
C HIS A 75 -11.47 9.29 6.57
N GLN A 76 -10.53 8.57 5.96
CA GLN A 76 -9.99 7.31 6.47
C GLN A 76 -9.54 7.33 7.94
N PRO A 77 -8.75 8.31 8.43
CA PRO A 77 -8.38 8.33 9.85
C PRO A 77 -9.61 8.46 10.77
N TYR A 78 -10.66 9.16 10.36
CA TYR A 78 -11.91 9.25 11.13
C TYR A 78 -12.75 7.97 11.03
N GLN A 79 -12.69 7.21 9.92
CA GLN A 79 -13.26 5.86 9.87
C GLN A 79 -12.59 4.92 10.88
N CYS A 80 -11.27 5.04 11.06
CA CYS A 80 -10.53 4.31 12.10
C CYS A 80 -10.99 4.75 13.50
N ALA A 81 -10.99 6.06 13.77
CA ALA A 81 -11.41 6.62 15.06
C ALA A 81 -12.81 6.16 15.48
N ILE A 82 -13.78 6.18 14.56
CA ILE A 82 -15.17 5.74 14.83
C ILE A 82 -15.21 4.25 15.19
N GLN A 83 -14.44 3.40 14.50
CA GLN A 83 -14.38 1.98 14.83
C GLN A 83 -13.80 1.74 16.22
N LEU A 84 -12.79 2.51 16.63
CA LEU A 84 -12.20 2.42 17.97
C LEU A 84 -13.16 2.91 19.06
N LEU A 85 -13.87 4.02 18.81
CA LEU A 85 -14.90 4.52 19.75
C LEU A 85 -16.00 3.48 19.98
N ASN A 86 -16.44 2.80 18.91
CA ASN A 86 -17.47 1.77 19.01
C ASN A 86 -17.02 0.49 19.72
N THR A 87 -15.71 0.26 19.91
CA THR A 87 -15.18 -0.82 20.76
C THR A 87 -14.91 -0.38 22.20
N GLY A 88 -15.34 0.84 22.57
CA GLY A 88 -15.16 1.40 23.91
C GLY A 88 -13.79 2.05 24.14
N LYS A 89 -12.91 2.13 23.12
CA LYS A 89 -11.66 2.89 23.26
C LYS A 89 -11.93 4.39 23.23
N THR A 90 -11.15 5.15 23.98
CA THR A 90 -11.17 6.62 23.93
C THR A 90 -10.32 7.12 22.76
N VAL A 91 -10.87 8.04 21.96
CA VAL A 91 -10.15 8.74 20.89
C VAL A 91 -10.47 10.23 20.97
N LYS A 92 -9.46 11.09 20.91
CA LYS A 92 -9.57 12.55 21.00
C LYS A 92 -8.76 13.26 19.91
N ARG A 93 -9.02 14.55 19.74
CA ARG A 93 -8.21 15.44 18.89
C ARG A 93 -6.72 15.32 19.25
N GLY A 94 -5.88 15.22 18.22
CA GLY A 94 -4.43 15.08 18.36
C GLY A 94 -3.95 13.64 18.49
N ASP A 95 -4.85 12.66 18.63
CA ASP A 95 -4.45 11.25 18.66
C ASP A 95 -3.97 10.77 17.28
N THR A 96 -3.06 9.79 17.31
CA THR A 96 -2.53 9.13 16.12
C THR A 96 -3.34 7.89 15.79
N MET A 97 -3.93 7.87 14.60
CA MET A 97 -4.68 6.72 14.07
C MET A 97 -3.76 5.78 13.30
N HIS A 98 -3.89 4.50 13.63
CA HIS A 98 -3.18 3.39 13.01
C HIS A 98 -4.19 2.52 12.26
N PHE A 99 -4.10 2.47 10.94
CA PHE A 99 -5.09 1.74 10.14
C PHE A 99 -4.53 1.14 8.86
N VAL A 100 -5.20 0.11 8.36
CA VAL A 100 -4.89 -0.56 7.09
C VAL A 100 -6.05 -0.35 6.12
N LYS A 101 -5.73 -0.04 4.86
CA LYS A 101 -6.74 0.01 3.79
C LYS A 101 -7.25 -1.39 3.45
N VAL A 102 -8.57 -1.52 3.50
CA VAL A 102 -9.29 -2.77 3.22
C VAL A 102 -10.25 -2.59 2.05
N LYS A 103 -10.76 -3.71 1.53
CA LYS A 103 -11.83 -3.73 0.56
C LYS A 103 -13.05 -3.04 1.17
N PRO A 104 -13.80 -2.25 0.39
CA PRO A 104 -14.92 -1.51 0.95
C PRO A 104 -15.96 -2.43 1.60
N PHE A 105 -16.45 -2.04 2.78
CA PHE A 105 -17.44 -2.79 3.54
C PHE A 105 -18.46 -1.85 4.18
N ASN A 106 -19.63 -2.39 4.53
CA ASN A 106 -20.68 -1.64 5.21
C ASN A 106 -20.44 -1.65 6.73
N TYR A 107 -20.48 -0.47 7.34
CA TYR A 107 -20.32 -0.27 8.77
C TYR A 107 -21.24 0.85 9.24
N GLN A 108 -22.16 0.56 10.17
CA GLN A 108 -23.17 1.51 10.65
C GLN A 108 -23.91 2.25 9.52
N ARG A 109 -24.39 1.50 8.50
CA ARG A 109 -25.08 2.02 7.30
C ARG A 109 -24.24 2.95 6.41
N LYS A 110 -22.93 3.00 6.60
CA LYS A 110 -21.98 3.78 5.79
C LYS A 110 -20.91 2.87 5.18
N LYS A 111 -20.27 3.31 4.09
CA LYS A 111 -19.22 2.56 3.40
C LYS A 111 -17.84 2.93 3.95
N PHE A 112 -17.14 1.96 4.52
CA PHE A 112 -15.80 2.13 5.10
C PHE A 112 -14.77 1.44 4.20
N THR A 113 -13.54 1.94 4.20
CA THR A 113 -12.42 1.45 3.36
C THR A 113 -11.15 1.22 4.16
N VAL A 114 -11.20 1.35 5.48
CA VAL A 114 -10.09 1.08 6.38
C VAL A 114 -10.58 0.39 7.64
N LYS A 115 -9.67 -0.34 8.30
CA LYS A 115 -9.86 -0.86 9.66
C LYS A 115 -8.69 -0.43 10.53
N PRO A 116 -8.90 -0.20 11.85
CA PRO A 116 -7.79 -0.14 12.80
C PRO A 116 -6.92 -1.38 12.65
N THR A 117 -5.60 -1.23 12.70
CA THR A 117 -4.67 -2.34 12.47
C THR A 117 -4.97 -3.54 13.37
N ASP A 118 -5.22 -3.28 14.66
CA ASP A 118 -5.52 -4.31 15.67
C ASP A 118 -6.86 -5.02 15.43
N HIS A 119 -7.76 -4.44 14.64
CA HIS A 119 -9.06 -5.04 14.33
C HIS A 119 -9.03 -5.89 13.04
N LEU A 120 -7.89 -5.96 12.35
CA LEU A 120 -7.74 -6.72 11.12
C LEU A 120 -7.40 -8.18 11.41
N ILE A 121 -8.44 -9.02 11.54
CA ILE A 121 -8.29 -10.46 11.82
C ILE A 121 -7.99 -11.24 10.53
N ASN A 122 -8.65 -10.87 9.42
CA ASN A 122 -8.52 -11.60 8.16
C ASN A 122 -7.71 -10.78 7.14
N PRO A 123 -6.48 -11.20 6.79
CA PRO A 123 -5.65 -10.50 5.81
C PRO A 123 -6.28 -10.40 4.41
N ARG A 124 -7.25 -11.28 4.07
CA ARG A 124 -7.94 -11.24 2.77
C ARG A 124 -8.82 -10.00 2.59
N GLU A 125 -9.11 -9.29 3.67
CA GLU A 125 -9.83 -8.03 3.65
C GLU A 125 -8.97 -6.89 3.10
N ILE A 126 -7.63 -7.00 3.15
CA ILE A 126 -6.73 -5.95 2.69
C ILE A 126 -6.98 -5.65 1.20
N ASN A 127 -7.02 -4.37 0.86
CA ASN A 127 -7.15 -3.94 -0.54
C ASN A 127 -5.77 -3.91 -1.21
N ILE A 128 -5.26 -5.10 -1.53
CA ILE A 128 -3.95 -5.29 -2.18
C ILE A 128 -3.78 -4.42 -3.42
N GLU A 129 -4.82 -4.30 -4.25
CA GLU A 129 -4.78 -3.52 -5.48
C GLU A 129 -4.56 -2.01 -5.24
N ASP A 130 -5.08 -1.47 -4.13
CA ASP A 130 -4.80 -0.07 -3.77
C ASP A 130 -3.31 0.14 -3.44
N TYR A 131 -2.70 -0.76 -2.67
CA TYR A 131 -1.27 -0.69 -2.35
C TYR A 131 -0.40 -0.84 -3.59
N LYS A 132 -0.71 -1.81 -4.47
CA LYS A 132 0.01 -1.99 -5.75
C LYS A 132 -0.05 -0.74 -6.60
N ARG A 133 -1.26 -0.21 -6.83
CA ARG A 133 -1.47 1.00 -7.63
C ARG A 133 -0.71 2.19 -7.05
N ASN A 134 -0.82 2.41 -5.74
CA ASN A 134 -0.16 3.55 -5.09
C ASN A 134 1.36 3.44 -5.19
N LEU A 135 1.92 2.24 -4.97
CA LEU A 135 3.35 1.99 -5.12
C LEU A 135 3.83 2.27 -6.55
N ILE A 136 3.15 1.70 -7.56
CA ILE A 136 3.51 1.87 -8.97
C ILE A 136 3.43 3.34 -9.38
N THR A 137 2.36 4.04 -8.99
CA THR A 137 2.20 5.47 -9.29
C THR A 137 3.31 6.30 -8.68
N ALA A 138 3.60 6.10 -7.38
CA ALA A 138 4.65 6.85 -6.68
C ALA A 138 6.02 6.62 -7.31
N LEU A 139 6.41 5.37 -7.56
CA LEU A 139 7.72 5.07 -8.14
C LEU A 139 7.84 5.54 -9.59
N ASN A 140 6.76 5.47 -10.39
CA ASN A 140 6.78 6.02 -11.75
C ASN A 140 6.93 7.54 -11.76
N GLN A 141 6.34 8.26 -10.80
CA GLN A 141 6.55 9.70 -10.67
C GLN A 141 8.01 10.01 -10.33
N ILE A 142 8.58 9.27 -9.37
CA ILE A 142 9.95 9.50 -8.89
C ILE A 142 11.00 9.12 -9.95
N PHE A 143 10.82 8.00 -10.64
CA PHE A 143 11.82 7.51 -11.60
C PHE A 143 11.60 7.99 -13.04
N LYS A 144 10.57 8.80 -13.31
CA LYS A 144 10.33 9.42 -14.62
C LYS A 144 11.57 10.14 -15.19
N PRO A 145 12.32 10.96 -14.44
CA PRO A 145 13.51 11.64 -14.97
C PRO A 145 14.63 10.68 -15.38
N MET A 146 14.65 9.47 -14.83
CA MET A 146 15.63 8.44 -15.16
C MET A 146 15.16 7.50 -16.27
N ASP A 147 14.02 7.77 -16.90
CA ASP A 147 13.41 6.90 -17.90
C ASP A 147 13.31 5.44 -17.43
N ILE A 148 12.81 5.27 -16.19
CA ILE A 148 12.44 3.97 -15.64
C ILE A 148 10.92 3.92 -15.57
N LYS A 149 10.33 3.02 -16.34
CA LYS A 149 8.89 2.76 -16.30
C LYS A 149 8.62 1.43 -15.59
N ILE A 150 7.96 1.53 -14.45
CA ILE A 150 7.51 0.39 -13.67
C ILE A 150 6.12 -0.01 -14.14
N ARG A 151 5.97 -1.30 -14.41
CA ARG A 151 4.69 -1.95 -14.68
C ARG A 151 4.66 -3.23 -13.88
N TYR A 152 3.53 -3.53 -13.25
CA TYR A 152 3.32 -4.86 -12.70
C TYR A 152 3.03 -5.82 -13.85
N LYS A 153 3.83 -6.87 -13.96
CA LYS A 153 3.47 -8.01 -14.79
C LYS A 153 2.89 -9.04 -13.85
N GLU A 154 1.60 -9.33 -13.98
CA GLU A 154 1.08 -10.56 -13.39
C GLU A 154 1.85 -11.72 -14.01
N LYS A 155 2.41 -12.61 -13.17
CA LYS A 155 2.84 -13.91 -13.67
C LYS A 155 1.57 -14.55 -14.23
N SER A 156 1.54 -14.83 -15.54
CA SER A 156 0.42 -15.55 -16.13
C SER A 156 0.22 -16.80 -15.28
N LYS A 157 -1.00 -16.99 -14.77
CA LYS A 157 -1.44 -18.35 -14.44
C LYS A 157 -1.34 -19.05 -15.79
N GLY A 158 -0.35 -19.92 -15.98
CA GLY A 158 -0.09 -20.58 -17.26
C GLY A 158 -1.44 -20.99 -17.85
N THR A 159 -1.83 -20.30 -18.91
CA THR A 159 -3.12 -20.59 -19.54
C THR A 159 -2.93 -21.85 -20.38
N LEU A 160 -3.99 -22.62 -20.63
CA LEU A 160 -3.91 -23.77 -21.54
C LEU A 160 -3.28 -23.40 -22.90
N LEU A 161 -3.42 -22.14 -23.32
CA LEU A 161 -2.76 -21.56 -24.50
C LEU A 161 -1.22 -21.58 -24.41
N ASP A 162 -0.64 -21.34 -23.23
CA ASP A 162 0.83 -21.40 -23.03
C ASP A 162 1.38 -22.83 -23.21
N PHE A 163 0.53 -23.87 -23.07
CA PHE A 163 0.89 -25.26 -23.31
C PHE A 163 0.71 -25.70 -24.77
N LEU A 164 -0.25 -25.12 -25.50
CA LEU A 164 -0.57 -25.51 -26.88
C LEU A 164 0.46 -25.03 -27.92
N HIS A 165 1.30 -24.05 -27.58
CA HIS A 165 2.37 -23.56 -28.48
C HIS A 165 3.72 -24.27 -28.27
N LYS A 166 3.77 -25.34 -27.46
CA LYS A 166 5.01 -26.05 -27.13
C LYS A 166 5.18 -27.40 -27.85
N TYR A 167 4.32 -27.70 -28.82
CA TYR A 167 4.38 -28.88 -29.69
C TYR A 167 4.19 -28.47 -31.15
#